data_AF-A0A915UUD7-F1
#
_entry.id   AF-A0A915UUD7-F1
#
_cell.length_a   1.000
_cell.length_b   1.000
_cell.length_c   1.000
_cell.angle_alpha   90.00
_cell.angle_beta   90.00
_cell.angle_gamma   90.00
#
_symmetry.space_group_name_H-M   'P 1'
#
loop_
_entity.id
_entity.type
_entity.pdbx_description
1 polymer ?
#
loop_
_entity_poly.entity_id
_entity_poly.type
_entity_poly.pdbx_seq_one_letter_code
_entity_poly.pdbx_strand_id
1 'polypeptide(L)'
;MTVCRWGISGLCLLLGALAWSNDTAVWGVGGVIEPMQSHPSVELRSHRVMVTLTPEYADVECTFVLHNTGKATSVLIGFPESGGGVDVDPTRGFERFRSYVDGKRVKVRVINAEKQRDSYWRWYVKRVSFRAGQTRVVRNTYRMPLGIVSMGERFFEYVLTTGASWKGAIGRSEIVVRLVGLDEAIEWQIRPTGYRRDRDRIVWRLSNYEPKEDLYIRFFASYQVVVNGEHYGIIPNEDVERRAGAMFVDARTLAWMLGAKMAWDNRTKRLTLRRGDQKIVMQVGSRWAVVNGKRVQLPAAPSITRADRQEPKVRAPLRAVVNALQGQVFFERKTLTLYITIPQHADNH
;
A
#
# COMPACT_ATOMS: atom_id res chain seq x y z
N MET A 1 39.80 -35.84 7.97
CA MET A 1 39.57 -35.49 6.54
C MET A 1 38.46 -36.42 6.09
N THR A 2 37.23 -35.98 5.78
CA THR A 2 36.89 -35.00 4.75
C THR A 2 35.51 -34.40 5.07
N VAL A 3 35.44 -33.08 5.05
CA VAL A 3 34.21 -32.27 5.16
C VAL A 3 33.45 -32.38 3.83
N CYS A 4 32.15 -32.67 3.85
CA CYS A 4 31.30 -32.45 2.67
C CYS A 4 30.20 -31.44 3.01
N ARG A 5 30.19 -30.35 2.24
CA ARG A 5 29.47 -29.09 2.42
C ARG A 5 27.98 -29.26 2.16
N TRP A 6 27.17 -28.69 3.05
CA TRP A 6 25.78 -28.35 2.76
C TRP A 6 25.75 -27.08 1.89
N GLY A 7 25.19 -27.18 0.69
CA GLY A 7 24.86 -26.03 -0.13
C GLY A 7 23.65 -25.32 0.45
N ILE A 8 23.86 -24.11 0.97
CA ILE A 8 22.78 -23.19 1.31
C ILE A 8 22.35 -22.53 0.00
N SER A 9 21.19 -22.93 -0.53
CA SER A 9 20.54 -22.21 -1.61
C SER A 9 20.00 -20.89 -1.06
N GLY A 10 20.69 -19.79 -1.38
CA GLY A 10 20.23 -18.43 -1.09
C GLY A 10 18.96 -18.11 -1.86
N LEU A 11 17.84 -18.05 -1.15
CA LEU A 11 16.57 -17.55 -1.65
C LEU A 11 16.69 -16.02 -1.82
N CYS A 12 16.89 -15.56 -3.06
CA CYS A 12 16.81 -14.14 -3.39
C CYS A 12 15.37 -13.63 -3.22
N LEU A 13 15.13 -12.97 -2.09
CA LEU A 13 13.92 -12.18 -1.82
C LEU A 13 13.88 -10.98 -2.78
N LEU A 14 12.95 -11.00 -3.72
CA LEU A 14 12.67 -9.87 -4.58
C LEU A 14 11.67 -8.95 -3.87
N LEU A 15 12.18 -7.80 -3.42
CA LEU A 15 11.44 -6.72 -2.78
C LEU A 15 10.76 -5.87 -3.88
N GLY A 16 9.44 -5.72 -3.82
CA GLY A 16 8.76 -4.55 -4.38
C GLY A 16 8.68 -3.51 -3.27
N ALA A 17 9.12 -2.28 -3.52
CA ALA A 17 9.22 -1.17 -2.56
C ALA A 17 8.65 0.12 -3.18
N LEU A 18 7.69 0.80 -2.54
CA LEU A 18 7.47 2.23 -2.74
C LEU A 18 7.71 2.93 -1.40
N ALA A 19 8.62 3.90 -1.42
CA ALA A 19 9.19 4.60 -0.26
C ALA A 19 9.08 6.11 -0.48
N TRP A 20 8.57 6.91 0.48
CA TRP A 20 8.14 8.28 0.15
C TRP A 20 8.37 9.37 1.19
N SER A 21 8.89 10.52 0.78
CA SER A 21 9.96 11.12 1.57
C SER A 21 9.67 12.35 2.43
N ASN A 22 10.71 12.85 3.12
CA ASN A 22 10.84 14.17 3.74
C ASN A 22 11.25 15.25 2.74
N ASP A 23 10.94 16.54 3.00
CA ASP A 23 11.51 17.67 2.25
C ASP A 23 13.03 17.73 2.50
N THR A 24 13.78 17.76 1.41
CA THR A 24 15.23 17.70 1.35
C THR A 24 15.78 19.02 0.81
N ALA A 25 16.82 19.58 1.43
CA ALA A 25 17.64 20.59 0.79
C ALA A 25 18.40 19.93 -0.36
N VAL A 26 18.25 20.43 -1.59
CA VAL A 26 18.91 19.83 -2.76
C VAL A 26 19.83 20.82 -3.44
N TRP A 27 20.93 20.31 -4.00
CA TRP A 27 21.78 21.05 -4.93
C TRP A 27 21.57 20.52 -6.36
N GLY A 28 21.93 21.32 -7.37
CA GLY A 28 21.83 20.87 -8.76
C GLY A 28 22.91 21.50 -9.62
N VAL A 29 23.72 20.64 -10.24
CA VAL A 29 24.62 20.96 -11.35
C VAL A 29 24.28 20.01 -12.50
N GLY A 30 24.02 20.55 -13.69
CA GLY A 30 23.83 19.74 -14.90
C GLY A 30 22.54 18.92 -15.00
N GLY A 31 21.49 19.22 -14.22
CA GLY A 31 20.19 18.53 -14.31
C GLY A 31 19.98 17.39 -13.32
N VAL A 32 21.01 17.02 -12.55
CA VAL A 32 20.92 16.08 -11.43
C VAL A 32 20.47 16.81 -10.16
N ILE A 33 19.58 16.19 -9.38
CA ILE A 33 19.06 16.69 -8.10
C ILE A 33 19.41 15.67 -7.02
N GLU A 34 20.19 16.09 -6.04
CA GLU A 34 20.64 15.25 -4.92
C GLU A 34 20.42 15.95 -3.58
N PRO A 35 20.18 15.21 -2.49
CA PRO A 35 20.26 15.75 -1.14
C PRO A 35 21.60 16.46 -0.91
N MET A 36 21.58 17.66 -0.35
CA MET A 36 22.78 18.27 0.21
C MET A 36 23.26 17.44 1.40
N GLN A 37 24.57 17.37 1.63
CA GLN A 37 25.11 16.79 2.87
C GLN A 37 24.63 17.57 4.10
N SER A 38 24.69 18.89 4.04
CA SER A 38 24.06 19.79 5.02
C SER A 38 23.95 21.20 4.43
N HIS A 39 22.81 21.87 4.62
CA HIS A 39 22.63 23.25 4.18
C HIS A 39 23.43 24.22 5.08
N PRO A 40 24.15 25.21 4.54
CA PRO A 40 25.08 26.03 5.33
C PRO A 40 24.39 26.96 6.36
N SER A 41 23.14 27.37 6.12
CA SER A 41 22.46 28.39 6.95
C SER A 41 21.02 28.09 7.35
N VAL A 42 20.36 27.07 6.78
CA VAL A 42 18.92 26.84 6.97
C VAL A 42 18.75 25.57 7.77
N GLU A 43 18.13 25.69 8.93
CA GLU A 43 17.87 24.60 9.86
C GLU A 43 16.40 24.15 9.77
N LEU A 44 16.15 22.86 9.99
CA LEU A 44 14.81 22.31 10.11
C LEU A 44 14.39 22.30 11.58
N ARG A 45 13.67 23.35 12.01
CA ARG A 45 13.24 23.50 13.41
C ARG A 45 12.19 22.50 13.81
N SER A 46 11.22 22.26 12.92
CA SER A 46 10.22 21.23 13.18
C SER A 46 9.71 20.59 11.91
N HIS A 47 9.32 19.33 12.06
CA HIS A 47 8.79 18.49 11.02
C HIS A 47 7.57 17.73 11.56
N ARG A 48 6.46 17.74 10.83
CA ARG A 48 5.26 17.00 11.19
C ARG A 48 4.73 16.21 10.00
N VAL A 49 4.56 14.90 10.18
CA VAL A 49 3.95 14.01 9.18
C VAL A 49 2.63 13.50 9.73
N MET A 50 1.57 13.74 8.99
CA MET A 50 0.24 13.19 9.26
C MET A 50 -0.09 12.22 8.14
N VAL A 51 -0.17 10.94 8.47
CA VAL A 51 -0.53 9.87 7.54
C VAL A 51 -1.92 9.36 7.90
N THR A 52 -2.78 9.21 6.90
CA THR A 52 -3.99 8.39 7.02
C THR A 52 -3.74 7.12 6.21
N LEU A 53 -3.41 6.05 6.91
CA LEU A 53 -3.04 4.75 6.33
C LEU A 53 -4.28 3.88 6.24
N THR A 54 -4.56 3.41 5.02
CA THR A 54 -5.66 2.51 4.70
C THR A 54 -5.09 1.21 4.12
N PRO A 55 -5.92 0.17 3.91
CA PRO A 55 -5.50 -1.06 3.24
C PRO A 55 -5.02 -0.92 1.79
N GLU A 56 -5.38 0.19 1.11
CA GLU A 56 -5.15 0.37 -0.33
C GLU A 56 -4.18 1.52 -0.64
N TYR A 57 -4.18 2.57 0.18
CA TYR A 57 -3.40 3.78 -0.05
C TYR A 57 -3.06 4.49 1.27
N ALA A 58 -2.16 5.48 1.21
CA ALA A 58 -2.02 6.48 2.25
C ALA A 58 -2.24 7.90 1.71
N ASP A 59 -2.99 8.70 2.49
CA ASP A 59 -3.01 10.16 2.34
C ASP A 59 -1.99 10.76 3.31
N VAL A 60 -1.09 11.59 2.79
CA VAL A 60 0.02 12.15 3.56
C VAL A 60 -0.02 13.67 3.51
N GLU A 61 0.12 14.28 4.68
CA GLU A 61 0.42 15.70 4.84
C GLU A 61 1.70 15.87 5.66
N CYS A 62 2.69 16.56 5.07
CA CYS A 62 3.96 16.86 5.72
C CYS A 62 4.13 18.35 5.86
N THR A 63 4.55 18.83 7.03
CA THR A 63 4.83 20.23 7.30
C THR A 63 6.25 20.39 7.85
N PHE A 64 7.00 21.33 7.26
CA PHE A 64 8.39 21.63 7.60
C PHE A 64 8.49 23.11 8.00
N VAL A 65 9.09 23.38 9.15
CA VAL A 65 9.38 24.74 9.63
C VAL A 65 10.87 24.96 9.51
N LEU A 66 11.25 25.77 8.51
CA LEU A 66 12.63 26.03 8.13
C LEU A 66 13.03 27.43 8.59
N HIS A 67 14.20 27.57 9.18
CA HIS A 67 14.69 28.87 9.66
C HIS A 67 16.08 29.19 9.11
N ASN A 68 16.24 30.41 8.57
CA ASN A 68 17.52 30.86 8.05
C ASN A 68 18.35 31.60 9.11
N THR A 69 19.42 30.97 9.57
CA THR A 69 20.38 31.51 10.55
C THR A 69 21.45 32.41 9.94
N GLY A 70 21.49 32.53 8.61
CA GLY A 70 22.50 33.30 7.88
C GLY A 70 21.96 34.54 7.17
N LYS A 71 22.72 35.00 6.17
CA LYS A 71 22.28 36.07 5.26
C LYS A 71 21.08 35.60 4.41
N ALA A 72 20.41 36.54 3.76
CA ALA A 72 19.33 36.22 2.82
C ALA A 72 19.80 35.22 1.76
N THR A 73 18.97 34.21 1.45
CA THR A 73 19.31 33.12 0.54
C THR A 73 18.08 32.60 -0.20
N SER A 74 18.30 31.86 -1.28
CA SER A 74 17.24 31.19 -2.05
C SER A 74 17.58 29.72 -2.21
N VAL A 75 16.76 28.86 -1.62
CA VAL A 75 17.01 27.41 -1.52
C VAL A 75 16.17 26.68 -2.56
N LEU A 76 16.79 25.75 -3.28
CA LEU A 76 16.05 24.76 -4.06
C LEU A 76 15.66 23.62 -3.10
N ILE A 77 14.36 23.46 -2.88
CA ILE A 77 13.80 22.42 -2.00
C ILE A 77 13.24 21.32 -2.89
N GLY A 78 13.68 20.09 -2.67
CA GLY A 78 13.21 18.90 -3.36
C GLY A 78 12.46 17.98 -2.41
N PHE A 79 11.31 17.48 -2.85
CA PHE A 79 10.63 16.39 -2.18
C PHE A 79 10.85 15.11 -3.02
N PRO A 80 11.63 14.14 -2.52
CA PRO A 80 11.94 12.93 -3.28
C PRO A 80 10.76 11.97 -3.34
N GLU A 81 10.77 11.15 -4.37
CA GLU A 81 9.91 9.99 -4.52
C GLU A 81 10.78 8.81 -4.92
N SER A 82 10.72 7.74 -4.13
CA SER A 82 11.44 6.49 -4.35
C SER A 82 10.45 5.36 -4.68
N GLY A 83 10.94 4.40 -5.47
CA GLY A 83 10.18 3.22 -5.87
C GLY A 83 11.09 2.09 -6.34
N GLY A 84 10.53 0.90 -6.47
CA GLY A 84 11.24 -0.33 -6.83
C GLY A 84 10.29 -1.52 -6.97
N GLY A 85 10.61 -2.44 -7.86
CA GLY A 85 9.80 -3.63 -8.15
C GLY A 85 9.46 -3.78 -9.63
N VAL A 86 9.10 -5.00 -10.04
CA VAL A 86 8.87 -5.36 -11.46
C VAL A 86 7.59 -4.77 -12.05
N ASP A 87 6.63 -4.37 -11.21
CA ASP A 87 5.31 -3.84 -11.61
C ASP A 87 5.15 -2.33 -11.34
N VAL A 88 6.24 -1.63 -10.98
CA VAL A 88 6.12 -0.20 -10.73
C VAL A 88 6.12 0.55 -12.06
N ASP A 89 5.03 1.27 -12.33
CA ASP A 89 4.94 2.19 -13.44
C ASP A 89 5.74 3.47 -13.11
N PRO A 90 6.93 3.67 -13.70
CA PRO A 90 7.78 4.83 -13.41
C PRO A 90 7.12 6.14 -13.90
N THR A 91 6.05 6.07 -14.70
CA THR A 91 5.32 7.24 -15.20
C THR A 91 4.27 7.75 -14.22
N ARG A 92 3.85 6.95 -13.23
CA ARG A 92 2.82 7.32 -12.23
C ARG A 92 3.43 7.75 -10.92
N GLY A 93 3.42 9.05 -10.64
CA GLY A 93 3.92 9.64 -9.40
C GLY A 93 2.86 9.74 -8.32
N PHE A 94 3.13 10.55 -7.30
CA PHE A 94 2.16 10.89 -6.29
C PHE A 94 0.84 11.38 -6.89
N GLU A 95 -0.25 10.79 -6.42
CA GLU A 95 -1.58 11.26 -6.76
C GLU A 95 -1.84 12.60 -6.07
N ARG A 96 -2.29 13.59 -6.86
CA ARG A 96 -2.76 14.89 -6.37
C ARG A 96 -1.72 15.66 -5.53
N PHE A 97 -0.42 15.49 -5.83
CA PHE A 97 0.64 16.23 -5.14
C PHE A 97 0.42 17.75 -5.18
N ARG A 98 0.48 18.39 -4.01
CA ARG A 98 0.43 19.85 -3.86
C ARG A 98 1.45 20.29 -2.84
N SER A 99 2.07 21.43 -3.11
CA SER A 99 3.00 22.07 -2.18
C SER A 99 2.60 23.52 -1.91
N TYR A 100 2.82 23.96 -0.68
CA TYR A 100 2.48 25.26 -0.17
C TYR A 100 3.69 25.86 0.57
N VAL A 101 3.89 27.16 0.42
CA VAL A 101 4.87 27.93 1.18
C VAL A 101 4.12 29.05 1.89
N ASP A 102 4.21 29.09 3.20
CA ASP A 102 3.49 30.03 4.07
C ASP A 102 1.97 30.08 3.77
N GLY A 103 1.37 28.90 3.59
CA GLY A 103 -0.05 28.74 3.28
C GLY A 103 -0.43 28.96 1.80
N LYS A 104 0.44 29.54 0.98
CA LYS A 104 0.17 29.80 -0.45
C LYS A 104 0.63 28.63 -1.31
N ARG A 105 -0.24 28.15 -2.20
CA ARG A 105 0.11 27.08 -3.14
C ARG A 105 1.18 27.57 -4.12
N VAL A 106 2.22 26.77 -4.35
CA VAL A 106 3.31 27.10 -5.27
C VAL A 106 3.36 26.14 -6.46
N LYS A 107 3.93 26.62 -7.57
CA LYS A 107 4.23 25.76 -8.72
C LYS A 107 5.40 24.83 -8.36
N VAL A 108 5.23 23.57 -8.67
CA VAL A 108 6.21 22.51 -8.45
C VAL A 108 6.66 22.00 -9.82
N ARG A 109 7.98 21.84 -9.99
CA ARG A 109 8.55 21.19 -11.16
C ARG A 109 8.89 19.76 -10.79
N VAL A 110 8.45 18.80 -11.60
CA VAL A 110 8.85 17.39 -11.44
C VAL A 110 10.11 17.17 -12.26
N ILE A 111 11.14 16.62 -11.64
CA ILE A 111 12.39 16.21 -12.29
C ILE A 111 12.51 14.70 -12.11
N ASN A 112 12.64 13.96 -13.21
CA ASN A 112 12.93 12.53 -13.15
C ASN A 112 14.43 12.36 -12.95
N ALA A 113 14.83 11.49 -12.02
CA ALA A 113 16.24 11.18 -11.84
C ALA A 113 16.74 10.36 -13.04
N GLU A 114 17.81 10.80 -13.70
CA GLU A 114 18.42 10.03 -14.79
C GLU A 114 19.16 8.81 -14.23
N LYS A 115 18.70 7.60 -14.61
CA LYS A 115 19.31 6.27 -14.37
C LYS A 115 19.81 6.00 -12.94
N GLN A 116 19.05 5.18 -12.19
CA GLN A 116 19.44 4.13 -11.19
C GLN A 116 20.62 4.34 -10.21
N ARG A 117 21.37 5.45 -10.26
CA ARG A 117 22.49 5.75 -9.36
C ARG A 117 22.01 6.14 -7.97
N ASP A 118 20.79 6.67 -7.88
CA ASP A 118 20.12 7.01 -6.64
C ASP A 118 18.83 6.21 -6.45
N SER A 119 18.50 5.95 -5.19
CA SER A 119 17.27 5.28 -4.73
C SER A 119 15.98 6.02 -5.06
N TYR A 120 16.05 7.24 -5.61
CA TYR A 120 14.90 8.11 -5.94
C TYR A 120 14.69 8.22 -7.45
N TRP A 121 13.43 8.15 -7.88
CA TRP A 121 13.07 8.22 -9.31
C TRP A 121 12.54 9.59 -9.73
N ARG A 122 11.97 10.34 -8.77
CA ARG A 122 11.38 11.65 -9.02
C ARG A 122 11.66 12.62 -7.90
N TRP A 123 11.78 13.90 -8.29
CA TRP A 123 11.93 15.02 -7.39
C TRP A 123 10.87 16.08 -7.69
N TYR A 124 10.11 16.46 -6.69
CA TYR A 124 9.15 17.56 -6.73
C TYR A 124 9.85 18.80 -6.20
N VAL A 125 10.38 19.62 -7.11
CA VAL A 125 11.26 20.74 -6.75
C VAL A 125 10.54 22.09 -6.81
N LYS A 126 10.91 22.96 -5.87
CA LYS A 126 10.43 24.33 -5.74
C LYS A 126 11.54 25.21 -5.17
N ARG A 127 11.56 26.50 -5.52
CA ARG A 127 12.51 27.46 -4.97
C ARG A 127 11.85 28.27 -3.85
N VAL A 128 12.51 28.39 -2.70
CA VAL A 128 12.02 29.13 -1.53
C VAL A 128 13.05 30.16 -1.11
N SER A 129 12.63 31.43 -1.07
CA SER A 129 13.50 32.54 -0.68
C SER A 129 13.32 32.93 0.79
N PHE A 130 14.43 33.12 1.48
CA PHE A 130 14.54 33.48 2.88
C PHE A 130 15.26 34.82 3.01
N ARG A 131 14.69 35.74 3.80
CA ARG A 131 15.44 36.87 4.38
C ARG A 131 16.38 36.35 5.48
N ALA A 132 17.32 37.18 5.92
CA ALA A 132 18.11 36.87 7.11
C ALA A 132 17.18 36.71 8.33
N GLY A 133 17.40 35.65 9.13
CA GLY A 133 16.58 35.36 10.31
C GLY A 133 15.14 34.91 10.03
N GLN A 134 14.77 34.69 8.75
CA GLN A 134 13.38 34.37 8.41
C GLN A 134 13.06 32.89 8.64
N THR A 135 11.87 32.65 9.20
CA THR A 135 11.23 31.33 9.23
C THR A 135 10.22 31.21 8.09
N ARG A 136 10.19 30.06 7.42
CA ARG A 136 9.21 29.68 6.40
C ARG A 136 8.56 28.36 6.77
N VAL A 137 7.29 28.21 6.40
CA VAL A 137 6.55 26.94 6.55
C VAL A 137 6.32 26.36 5.18
N VAL A 138 6.81 25.14 4.96
CA VAL A 138 6.54 24.36 3.74
C VAL A 138 5.58 23.24 4.09
N ARG A 139 4.53 23.07 3.31
CA ARG A 139 3.56 21.98 3.48
C ARG A 139 3.36 21.24 2.17
N ASN A 140 3.46 19.92 2.20
CA ASN A 140 3.17 19.05 1.06
C ASN A 140 1.98 18.15 1.40
N THR A 141 1.12 17.90 0.42
CA THR A 141 -0.01 16.98 0.53
C THR A 141 -0.08 16.09 -0.70
N TYR A 142 -0.28 14.79 -0.51
CA TYR A 142 -0.40 13.85 -1.61
C TYR A 142 -1.08 12.56 -1.17
N ARG A 143 -1.50 11.78 -2.18
CA ARG A 143 -1.92 10.39 -2.03
C ARG A 143 -0.92 9.48 -2.72
N MET A 144 -0.77 8.29 -2.17
CA MET A 144 0.12 7.26 -2.69
C MET A 144 -0.51 5.88 -2.51
N PRO A 145 -0.41 4.96 -3.50
CA PRO A 145 -0.78 3.57 -3.30
C PRO A 145 0.11 2.92 -2.23
N LEU A 146 -0.23 1.74 -1.72
CA LEU A 146 0.72 1.00 -0.89
C LEU A 146 1.63 0.14 -1.74
N GLY A 147 2.85 -0.07 -1.26
CA GLY A 147 3.71 -1.09 -1.80
C GLY A 147 3.21 -2.48 -1.43
N ILE A 148 3.54 -3.46 -2.27
CA ILE A 148 3.09 -4.84 -2.15
C ILE A 148 4.29 -5.76 -2.33
N VAL A 149 4.40 -6.78 -1.48
CA VAL A 149 5.34 -7.89 -1.70
C VAL A 149 4.58 -9.12 -2.20
N SER A 150 5.27 -10.05 -2.86
CA SER A 150 4.66 -11.22 -3.51
C SER A 150 3.90 -12.15 -2.56
N MET A 151 4.15 -12.04 -1.25
CA MET A 151 3.46 -12.80 -0.23
C MET A 151 2.16 -12.16 0.28
N GLY A 152 1.78 -10.99 -0.26
CA GLY A 152 0.50 -10.34 0.01
C GLY A 152 0.55 -9.22 1.04
N GLU A 153 1.66 -9.04 1.77
CA GLU A 153 1.83 -7.90 2.66
C GLU A 153 1.73 -6.58 1.90
N ARG A 154 1.16 -5.60 2.60
CA ARG A 154 1.20 -4.20 2.24
C ARG A 154 2.28 -3.53 3.05
N PHE A 155 2.92 -2.53 2.47
CA PHE A 155 3.75 -1.64 3.26
C PHE A 155 3.62 -0.19 2.83
N PHE A 156 3.80 0.66 3.83
CA PHE A 156 3.95 2.09 3.73
C PHE A 156 5.38 2.42 4.12
N GLU A 157 6.10 3.10 3.24
CA GLU A 157 7.43 3.57 3.55
C GLU A 157 7.52 5.07 3.36
N TYR A 158 8.22 5.72 4.27
CA TYR A 158 8.41 7.15 4.25
C TYR A 158 9.83 7.57 4.59
N VAL A 159 10.51 8.26 3.66
CA VAL A 159 11.93 8.57 3.78
C VAL A 159 12.14 9.69 4.78
N LEU A 160 12.82 9.39 5.88
CA LEU A 160 13.14 10.36 6.91
C LEU A 160 14.57 10.89 6.76
N THR A 161 15.48 10.05 6.30
CA THR A 161 16.94 10.27 6.23
C THR A 161 17.33 11.55 5.50
N THR A 162 16.58 11.92 4.46
CA THR A 162 16.81 13.16 3.71
C THR A 162 16.66 14.44 4.54
N GLY A 163 16.01 14.36 5.72
CA GLY A 163 15.97 15.47 6.68
C GLY A 163 17.34 15.89 7.23
N ALA A 164 18.36 15.02 7.14
CA ALA A 164 19.74 15.34 7.53
C ALA A 164 20.41 16.38 6.60
N SER A 165 19.82 16.66 5.44
CA SER A 165 20.33 17.66 4.49
C SER A 165 20.24 19.11 4.99
N TRP A 166 19.56 19.36 6.11
CA TRP A 166 19.44 20.68 6.72
C TRP A 166 20.58 20.96 7.71
N LYS A 167 20.76 22.24 8.10
CA LYS A 167 21.78 22.63 9.07
C LYS A 167 21.47 22.02 10.44
N GLY A 168 22.34 21.14 10.93
CA GLY A 168 22.23 20.54 12.26
C GLY A 168 21.08 19.55 12.42
N ALA A 169 20.83 19.14 13.66
CA ALA A 169 19.77 18.18 13.99
C ALA A 169 18.37 18.79 13.79
N ILE A 170 17.38 17.93 13.54
CA ILE A 170 15.98 18.33 13.47
C ILE A 170 15.49 18.65 14.88
N GLY A 171 15.03 19.87 15.11
CA GLY A 171 14.63 20.33 16.45
C GLY A 171 13.49 19.48 17.04
N ARG A 172 12.38 19.34 16.32
CA ARG A 172 11.24 18.48 16.71
C ARG A 172 10.67 17.73 15.51
N SER A 173 10.42 16.43 15.65
CA SER A 173 9.69 15.64 14.66
C SER A 173 8.47 14.98 15.30
N GLU A 174 7.28 15.15 14.72
CA GLU A 174 6.07 14.44 15.11
C GLU A 174 5.52 13.68 13.91
N ILE A 175 5.44 12.36 14.01
CA ILE A 175 4.87 11.51 12.97
C ILE A 175 3.64 10.85 13.58
N VAL A 176 2.48 11.05 12.95
CA VAL A 176 1.22 10.45 13.36
C VAL A 176 0.63 9.70 12.18
N VAL A 177 0.51 8.39 12.34
CA VAL A 177 -0.14 7.50 11.38
C VAL A 177 -1.48 7.11 11.96
N ARG A 178 -2.57 7.61 11.38
CA ARG A 178 -3.94 7.17 11.67
C ARG A 178 -4.24 5.91 10.87
N LEU A 179 -4.70 4.87 11.56
CA LEU A 179 -5.05 3.58 10.99
C LEU A 179 -6.55 3.57 10.71
N VAL A 180 -6.95 3.40 9.44
CA VAL A 180 -8.36 3.39 9.03
C VAL A 180 -8.66 2.08 8.29
N GLY A 181 -9.55 1.26 8.85
CA GLY A 181 -9.89 -0.05 8.29
C GLY A 181 -8.76 -1.07 8.42
N LEU A 182 -7.95 -0.95 9.48
CA LEU A 182 -6.77 -1.79 9.76
C LEU A 182 -6.80 -2.38 11.18
N ASP A 183 -7.97 -2.39 11.83
CA ASP A 183 -8.17 -2.97 13.17
C ASP A 183 -7.72 -4.44 13.26
N GLU A 184 -7.78 -5.15 12.14
CA GLU A 184 -7.63 -6.61 12.02
C GLU A 184 -6.44 -6.99 11.16
N ALA A 185 -5.63 -6.00 10.78
CA ALA A 185 -4.38 -6.26 10.12
C ALA A 185 -3.42 -6.95 11.10
N ILE A 186 -2.65 -7.90 10.58
CA ILE A 186 -1.77 -8.76 11.37
C ILE A 186 -0.32 -8.66 10.89
N GLU A 187 0.59 -9.29 11.65
CA GLU A 187 2.02 -9.40 11.34
C GLU A 187 2.70 -8.05 11.07
N TRP A 188 2.47 -7.12 11.97
CA TRP A 188 3.01 -5.77 11.86
C TRP A 188 4.53 -5.77 12.02
N GLN A 189 5.22 -5.18 11.05
CA GLN A 189 6.60 -4.76 11.16
C GLN A 189 6.64 -3.23 11.05
N ILE A 190 7.06 -2.58 12.13
CA ILE A 190 7.07 -1.11 12.23
C ILE A 190 8.48 -0.65 12.62
N ARG A 191 9.01 0.28 11.82
CA ARG A 191 10.30 0.96 12.04
C ARG A 191 10.18 2.46 11.74
N PRO A 192 10.97 3.34 12.36
CA PRO A 192 11.91 3.06 13.45
C PRO A 192 11.20 2.61 14.74
N THR A 193 11.92 2.05 15.70
CA THR A 193 11.40 1.76 17.04
C THR A 193 11.10 3.05 17.83
N GLY A 194 10.58 2.94 19.06
CA GLY A 194 10.28 4.11 19.91
C GLY A 194 8.93 4.79 19.61
N TYR A 195 8.07 4.15 18.82
CA TYR A 195 6.70 4.60 18.64
C TYR A 195 5.80 4.25 19.83
N ARG A 196 4.73 5.02 20.00
CA ARG A 196 3.54 4.61 20.75
C ARG A 196 2.48 4.15 19.78
N ARG A 197 1.82 3.04 20.10
CA ARG A 197 0.75 2.49 19.27
C ARG A 197 -0.50 2.29 20.12
N ASP A 198 -1.58 2.86 19.63
CA ASP A 198 -2.94 2.58 20.09
C ASP A 198 -3.70 1.84 18.97
N ARG A 199 -4.98 1.55 19.19
CA ARG A 199 -5.83 0.84 18.21
C ARG A 199 -5.92 1.59 16.87
N ASP A 200 -6.07 2.91 16.90
CA ASP A 200 -6.34 3.75 15.73
C ASP A 200 -5.13 4.59 15.25
N ARG A 201 -3.98 4.50 15.94
CA ARG A 201 -2.83 5.36 15.65
C ARG A 201 -1.48 4.78 16.03
N ILE A 202 -0.46 5.19 15.27
CA ILE A 202 0.96 4.98 15.58
C ILE A 202 1.63 6.36 15.60
N VAL A 203 2.37 6.66 16.67
CA VAL A 203 2.91 8.00 16.92
C VAL A 203 4.38 7.94 17.30
N TRP A 204 5.21 8.71 16.59
CA TRP A 204 6.56 9.05 17.00
C TRP A 204 6.62 10.51 17.42
N ARG A 205 7.31 10.78 18.53
CA ARG A 205 7.65 12.13 18.99
C ARG A 205 9.15 12.16 19.25
N LEU A 206 9.88 12.85 18.39
CA LEU A 206 11.33 12.93 18.42
C LEU A 206 11.74 14.39 18.62
N SER A 207 12.89 14.61 19.26
CA SER A 207 13.45 15.94 19.51
C SER A 207 14.97 15.88 19.37
N ASN A 208 15.57 16.95 18.82
CA ASN A 208 17.01 17.02 18.51
C ASN A 208 17.51 15.74 17.83
N TYR A 209 16.79 15.33 16.79
CA TYR A 209 16.95 14.03 16.16
C TYR A 209 17.59 14.18 14.79
N GLU A 210 18.52 13.27 14.49
CA GLU A 210 19.11 13.11 13.16
C GLU A 210 18.59 11.78 12.56
N PRO A 211 17.91 11.82 11.41
CA PRO A 211 17.28 10.64 10.84
C PRO A 211 18.30 9.64 10.28
N LYS A 212 18.33 8.44 10.87
CA LYS A 212 19.25 7.35 10.51
C LYS A 212 18.61 6.23 9.68
N GLU A 213 17.29 6.14 9.73
CA GLU A 213 16.51 5.16 8.98
C GLU A 213 15.17 5.79 8.58
N ASP A 214 14.55 5.19 7.57
CA ASP A 214 13.27 5.62 7.04
C ASP A 214 12.11 4.95 7.79
N LEU A 215 10.96 5.60 7.79
CA LEU A 215 9.72 5.03 8.35
C LEU A 215 9.29 3.88 7.46
N TYR A 216 9.08 2.70 8.04
CA TYR A 216 8.62 1.52 7.32
C TYR A 216 7.55 0.81 8.14
N ILE A 217 6.35 0.67 7.58
CA ILE A 217 5.21 -0.02 8.19
C ILE A 217 4.76 -1.09 7.21
N ARG A 218 5.00 -2.36 7.54
CA ARG A 218 4.49 -3.52 6.79
C ARG A 218 3.45 -4.27 7.62
N PHE A 219 2.42 -4.76 6.95
CA PHE A 219 1.32 -5.48 7.56
C PHE A 219 0.58 -6.33 6.53
N PHE A 220 -0.11 -7.38 6.98
CA PHE A 220 -1.10 -8.07 6.16
C PHE A 220 -2.44 -7.36 6.23
N ALA A 221 -2.88 -6.78 5.10
CA ALA A 221 -4.24 -6.31 4.94
C ALA A 221 -5.14 -7.52 4.63
N SER A 222 -6.16 -7.75 5.45
CA SER A 222 -7.03 -8.91 5.37
C SER A 222 -8.49 -8.47 5.25
N TYR A 223 -9.31 -9.22 4.50
CA TYR A 223 -10.76 -9.02 4.49
C TYR A 223 -11.35 -9.83 5.63
N GLN A 224 -12.06 -9.20 6.56
CA GLN A 224 -12.86 -9.94 7.52
C GLN A 224 -14.04 -10.60 6.80
N VAL A 225 -14.39 -11.80 7.23
CA VAL A 225 -15.55 -12.53 6.71
C VAL A 225 -16.46 -12.90 7.85
N VAL A 226 -17.71 -12.48 7.73
CA VAL A 226 -18.80 -12.88 8.61
C VAL A 226 -19.79 -13.67 7.78
N VAL A 227 -19.98 -14.95 8.09
CA VAL A 227 -20.95 -15.83 7.42
C VAL A 227 -22.07 -16.14 8.39
N ASN A 228 -23.31 -15.82 8.03
CA ASN A 228 -24.50 -16.06 8.85
C ASN A 228 -24.42 -15.48 10.29
N GLY A 229 -23.73 -14.34 10.44
CA GLY A 229 -23.55 -13.66 11.72
C GLY A 229 -22.35 -14.15 12.54
N GLU A 230 -21.68 -15.24 12.12
CA GLU A 230 -20.49 -15.77 12.78
C GLU A 230 -19.22 -15.26 12.12
N HIS A 231 -18.23 -14.86 12.93
CA HIS A 231 -16.93 -14.43 12.44
C HIS A 231 -16.14 -15.65 11.93
N TYR A 232 -16.07 -15.78 10.61
CA TYR A 232 -15.50 -16.95 9.94
C TYR A 232 -13.97 -16.85 9.81
N GLY A 233 -13.43 -15.63 9.86
CA GLY A 233 -11.99 -15.38 9.81
C GLY A 233 -11.62 -14.31 8.80
N ILE A 234 -10.41 -14.40 8.26
CA ILE A 234 -9.87 -13.44 7.31
C ILE A 234 -9.54 -14.08 5.95
N ILE A 235 -9.73 -13.33 4.86
CA ILE A 235 -9.23 -13.71 3.53
C ILE A 235 -8.00 -12.87 3.22
N PRO A 236 -6.85 -13.49 2.87
CA PRO A 236 -5.68 -12.77 2.38
C PRO A 236 -6.01 -11.97 1.11
N ASN A 237 -5.45 -10.78 0.97
CA ASN A 237 -5.63 -9.97 -0.24
C ASN A 237 -5.22 -10.68 -1.54
N GLU A 238 -4.27 -11.62 -1.50
CA GLU A 238 -3.84 -12.38 -2.68
C GLU A 238 -4.93 -13.32 -3.25
N ASP A 239 -5.90 -13.69 -2.43
CA ASP A 239 -7.07 -14.48 -2.85
C ASP A 239 -8.16 -13.59 -3.45
N VAL A 240 -8.08 -12.27 -3.27
CA VAL A 240 -9.12 -11.33 -3.68
C VAL A 240 -8.63 -10.41 -4.79
N GLU A 241 -9.40 -10.32 -5.87
CA GLU A 241 -9.17 -9.38 -6.96
C GLU A 241 -10.41 -8.50 -7.14
N ARG A 242 -10.22 -7.19 -7.27
CA ARG A 242 -11.29 -6.28 -7.67
C ARG A 242 -11.09 -5.88 -9.13
N ARG A 243 -12.06 -6.20 -9.98
CA ARG A 243 -12.01 -5.83 -11.40
C ARG A 243 -13.41 -5.53 -11.92
N ALA A 244 -13.54 -4.48 -12.73
CA ALA A 244 -14.80 -4.12 -13.40
C ALA A 244 -16.00 -4.01 -12.45
N GLY A 245 -15.80 -3.43 -11.25
CA GLY A 245 -16.84 -3.26 -10.24
C GLY A 245 -17.24 -4.54 -9.49
N ALA A 246 -16.61 -5.68 -9.79
CA ALA A 246 -16.84 -6.95 -9.12
C ALA A 246 -15.66 -7.35 -8.23
N MET A 247 -15.97 -8.03 -7.13
CA MET A 247 -14.98 -8.72 -6.30
C MET A 247 -14.93 -10.18 -6.74
N PHE A 248 -13.71 -10.64 -7.04
CA PHE A 248 -13.39 -12.01 -7.35
C PHE A 248 -12.60 -12.59 -6.19
N VAL A 249 -12.88 -13.84 -5.86
CA VAL A 249 -12.18 -14.56 -4.80
C VAL A 249 -11.69 -15.89 -5.38
N ASP A 250 -10.56 -16.38 -4.91
CA ASP A 250 -10.11 -17.73 -5.24
C ASP A 250 -11.21 -18.76 -4.96
N ALA A 251 -11.43 -19.65 -5.92
CA ALA A 251 -12.54 -20.59 -5.88
C ALA A 251 -12.42 -21.61 -4.74
N ARG A 252 -11.19 -21.92 -4.28
CA ARG A 252 -10.97 -22.81 -3.12
C ARG A 252 -11.40 -22.08 -1.84
N THR A 253 -11.00 -20.83 -1.70
CA THR A 253 -11.40 -19.96 -0.58
C THR A 253 -12.93 -19.78 -0.55
N LEU A 254 -13.57 -19.53 -1.69
CA LEU A 254 -15.04 -19.49 -1.78
C LEU A 254 -15.70 -20.80 -1.36
N ALA A 255 -15.17 -21.93 -1.83
CA ALA A 255 -15.73 -23.23 -1.50
C ALA A 255 -15.64 -23.50 0.01
N TRP A 256 -14.48 -23.25 0.60
CA TRP A 256 -14.24 -23.37 2.03
C TRP A 256 -15.19 -22.47 2.84
N MET A 257 -15.20 -21.15 2.58
CA MET A 257 -16.02 -20.18 3.33
C MET A 257 -17.52 -20.45 3.28
N LEU A 258 -18.00 -20.99 2.16
CA LEU A 258 -19.42 -21.20 1.94
C LEU A 258 -19.85 -22.63 2.30
N GLY A 259 -18.95 -23.48 2.79
CA GLY A 259 -19.23 -24.91 3.00
C GLY A 259 -19.65 -25.61 1.70
N ALA A 260 -19.10 -25.18 0.57
CA ALA A 260 -19.38 -25.73 -0.74
C ALA A 260 -18.24 -26.66 -1.19
N LYS A 261 -18.57 -27.62 -2.06
CA LYS A 261 -17.62 -28.48 -2.76
C LYS A 261 -17.21 -27.83 -4.08
N MET A 262 -15.92 -27.85 -4.38
CA MET A 262 -15.37 -27.36 -5.65
C MET A 262 -14.92 -28.51 -6.55
N ALA A 263 -15.19 -28.40 -7.85
CA ALA A 263 -14.57 -29.21 -8.89
C ALA A 263 -14.05 -28.31 -10.02
N TRP A 264 -12.83 -28.59 -10.48
CA TRP A 264 -12.16 -27.87 -11.55
C TRP A 264 -11.81 -28.82 -12.70
N ASP A 265 -12.23 -28.48 -13.92
CA ASP A 265 -11.82 -29.16 -15.15
C ASP A 265 -10.85 -28.25 -15.93
N ASN A 266 -9.57 -28.63 -15.95
CA ASN A 266 -8.53 -27.87 -16.60
C ASN A 266 -8.56 -27.94 -18.15
N ARG A 267 -9.20 -28.97 -18.73
CA ARG A 267 -9.34 -29.12 -20.19
C ARG A 267 -10.41 -28.16 -20.71
N THR A 268 -11.56 -28.12 -20.05
CA THR A 268 -12.68 -27.26 -20.46
C THR A 268 -12.69 -25.89 -19.78
N LYS A 269 -11.73 -25.66 -18.87
CA LYS A 269 -11.61 -24.45 -18.02
C LYS A 269 -12.90 -24.16 -17.24
N ARG A 270 -13.50 -25.23 -16.72
CA ARG A 270 -14.82 -25.22 -16.10
C ARG A 270 -14.70 -25.37 -14.59
N LEU A 271 -15.27 -24.40 -13.88
CA LEU A 271 -15.41 -24.40 -12.43
C LEU A 271 -16.83 -24.82 -12.05
N THR A 272 -16.95 -25.77 -11.15
CA THR A 272 -18.23 -26.18 -10.55
C THR A 272 -18.16 -26.01 -9.04
N LEU A 273 -19.14 -25.31 -8.47
CA LEU A 273 -19.34 -25.21 -7.02
C LEU A 273 -20.70 -25.81 -6.66
N ARG A 274 -20.76 -26.58 -5.58
CA ARG A 274 -21.98 -27.24 -5.09
C ARG A 274 -22.14 -27.09 -3.59
N ARG A 275 -23.34 -26.75 -3.12
CA ARG A 275 -23.71 -26.75 -1.70
C ARG A 275 -25.13 -27.26 -1.59
N GLY A 276 -25.33 -28.41 -0.95
CA GLY A 276 -26.60 -29.14 -1.02
C GLY A 276 -27.04 -29.35 -2.47
N ASP A 277 -28.28 -28.95 -2.77
CA ASP A 277 -28.87 -29.03 -4.11
C ASP A 277 -28.46 -27.86 -5.02
N GLN A 278 -27.86 -26.81 -4.46
CA GLN A 278 -27.43 -25.66 -5.23
C GLN A 278 -26.15 -25.99 -6.01
N LYS A 279 -26.16 -25.69 -7.30
CA LYS A 279 -25.03 -25.93 -8.20
C LYS A 279 -24.84 -24.76 -9.14
N ILE A 280 -23.61 -24.26 -9.19
CA ILE A 280 -23.17 -23.28 -10.18
C ILE A 280 -22.03 -23.87 -11.02
N VAL A 281 -22.14 -23.75 -12.32
CA VAL A 281 -21.12 -24.11 -13.30
C VAL A 281 -20.73 -22.85 -14.07
N MET A 282 -19.45 -22.52 -14.06
CA MET A 282 -18.89 -21.36 -14.76
C MET A 282 -17.72 -21.80 -15.63
N GLN A 283 -17.44 -21.04 -16.68
CA GLN A 283 -16.30 -21.27 -17.55
C GLN A 283 -15.44 -20.01 -17.60
N VAL A 284 -14.12 -20.18 -17.47
CA VAL A 284 -13.16 -19.07 -17.54
C VAL A 284 -13.29 -18.35 -18.88
N GLY A 285 -13.27 -17.02 -18.84
CA GLY A 285 -13.46 -16.17 -20.02
C GLY A 285 -14.91 -16.03 -20.49
N SER A 286 -15.85 -16.83 -19.97
CA SER A 286 -17.27 -16.72 -20.30
C SER A 286 -18.04 -15.98 -19.22
N ARG A 287 -18.88 -15.02 -19.64
CA ARG A 287 -19.87 -14.39 -18.77
C ARG A 287 -21.14 -15.21 -18.62
N TRP A 288 -21.24 -16.38 -19.26
CA TRP A 288 -22.38 -17.27 -19.09
C TRP A 288 -22.06 -18.34 -18.06
N ALA A 289 -22.97 -18.51 -17.09
CA ALA A 289 -22.95 -19.57 -16.11
C ALA A 289 -24.24 -20.39 -16.18
N VAL A 290 -24.21 -21.60 -15.62
CA VAL A 290 -25.41 -22.41 -15.38
C VAL A 290 -25.60 -22.51 -13.88
N VAL A 291 -26.68 -21.93 -13.37
CA VAL A 291 -27.08 -21.95 -11.96
C VAL A 291 -28.34 -22.80 -11.86
N ASN A 292 -28.26 -23.92 -11.15
CA ASN A 292 -29.39 -24.85 -10.94
C ASN A 292 -30.09 -25.23 -12.26
N GLY A 293 -29.30 -25.52 -13.31
CA GLY A 293 -29.79 -25.87 -14.64
C GLY A 293 -30.23 -24.69 -15.52
N LYS A 294 -30.34 -23.47 -14.98
CA LYS A 294 -30.71 -22.27 -15.72
C LYS A 294 -29.48 -21.47 -16.15
N ARG A 295 -29.48 -20.99 -17.39
CA ARG A 295 -28.40 -20.15 -17.91
C ARG A 295 -28.56 -18.72 -17.36
N VAL A 296 -27.49 -18.18 -16.77
CA VAL A 296 -27.46 -16.85 -16.15
C VAL A 296 -26.25 -16.07 -16.66
N GLN A 297 -26.42 -14.78 -16.88
CA GLN A 297 -25.33 -13.88 -17.25
C GLN A 297 -24.64 -13.33 -15.99
N LEU A 298 -23.34 -13.52 -15.90
CA LEU A 298 -22.48 -13.00 -14.85
C LEU A 298 -22.11 -11.54 -15.11
N PRO A 299 -21.92 -10.74 -14.04
CA PRO A 299 -21.42 -9.37 -14.18
C PRO A 299 -20.03 -9.34 -14.83
N ALA A 300 -19.21 -10.36 -14.56
CA ALA A 300 -17.92 -10.56 -15.21
C ALA A 300 -17.55 -12.06 -15.23
N ALA A 301 -16.72 -12.45 -16.19
CA ALA A 301 -16.30 -13.84 -16.38
C ALA A 301 -15.26 -14.27 -15.33
N PRO A 302 -15.29 -15.51 -14.83
CA PRO A 302 -14.19 -16.06 -14.03
C PRO A 302 -12.87 -16.00 -14.82
N SER A 303 -11.77 -15.90 -14.08
CA SER A 303 -10.42 -15.80 -14.63
C SER A 303 -9.51 -16.86 -14.01
N ILE A 304 -8.43 -17.16 -14.72
CA ILE A 304 -7.27 -17.81 -14.12
C ILE A 304 -6.21 -16.73 -14.01
N THR A 305 -5.71 -16.52 -12.80
CA THR A 305 -4.56 -15.65 -12.58
C THR A 305 -3.35 -16.52 -12.33
N ARG A 306 -2.30 -16.30 -13.11
CA ARG A 306 -0.98 -16.89 -12.88
C ARG A 306 -0.10 -15.82 -12.27
N ALA A 307 0.27 -16.00 -11.01
CA ALA A 307 1.41 -15.29 -10.45
C ALA A 307 2.66 -16.15 -10.70
N ASP A 308 3.78 -15.51 -11.04
CA ASP A 308 5.03 -16.23 -11.28
C ASP A 308 5.42 -17.04 -10.03
N ARG A 309 5.74 -18.32 -10.22
CA ARG A 309 6.06 -19.31 -9.17
C ARG A 309 4.92 -19.76 -8.21
N GLN A 310 3.66 -19.41 -8.44
CA GLN A 310 2.52 -19.94 -7.67
C GLN A 310 1.57 -20.82 -8.51
N GLU A 311 0.81 -21.69 -7.83
CA GLU A 311 -0.29 -22.42 -8.47
C GLU A 311 -1.30 -21.44 -9.09
N PRO A 312 -1.82 -21.72 -10.30
CA PRO A 312 -2.83 -20.87 -10.93
C PRO A 312 -4.10 -20.80 -10.07
N LYS A 313 -4.47 -19.58 -9.65
CA LYS A 313 -5.70 -19.32 -8.89
C LYS A 313 -6.87 -19.16 -9.85
N VAL A 314 -7.92 -19.97 -9.64
CA VAL A 314 -9.18 -19.85 -10.39
C VAL A 314 -10.05 -18.89 -9.61
N ARG A 315 -10.23 -17.67 -10.13
CA ARG A 315 -10.97 -16.62 -9.44
C ARG A 315 -12.39 -16.52 -9.97
N ALA A 316 -13.36 -16.51 -9.06
CA ALA A 316 -14.78 -16.43 -9.39
C ALA A 316 -15.44 -15.20 -8.75
N PRO A 317 -16.44 -14.59 -9.41
CA PRO A 317 -17.15 -13.43 -8.87
C PRO A 317 -17.95 -13.79 -7.61
N LEU A 318 -17.51 -13.28 -6.46
CA LEU A 318 -18.07 -13.59 -5.13
C LEU A 318 -19.59 -13.45 -5.09
N ARG A 319 -20.11 -12.30 -5.52
CA ARG A 319 -21.55 -12.02 -5.52
C ARG A 319 -22.35 -13.02 -6.34
N ALA A 320 -21.83 -13.43 -7.50
CA ALA A 320 -22.57 -14.37 -8.34
C ALA A 320 -22.61 -15.77 -7.72
N VAL A 321 -21.51 -16.21 -7.10
CA VAL A 321 -21.46 -17.48 -6.37
C VAL A 321 -22.42 -17.44 -5.17
N VAL A 322 -22.35 -16.41 -4.34
CA VAL A 322 -23.23 -16.26 -3.17
C VAL A 322 -24.71 -16.24 -3.59
N ASN A 323 -25.07 -15.45 -4.61
CA ASN A 323 -26.45 -15.40 -5.11
C ASN A 323 -26.91 -16.75 -5.69
N ALA A 324 -26.02 -17.50 -6.35
CA ALA A 324 -26.34 -18.83 -6.87
C ALA A 324 -26.59 -19.86 -5.77
N LEU A 325 -25.99 -19.66 -4.59
CA LEU A 325 -26.29 -20.41 -3.37
C LEU A 325 -27.46 -19.80 -2.58
N GLN A 326 -28.27 -18.94 -3.22
CA GLN A 326 -29.42 -18.23 -2.64
C GLN A 326 -29.07 -17.32 -1.47
N GLY A 327 -27.83 -16.89 -1.38
CA GLY A 327 -27.35 -15.96 -0.38
C GLY A 327 -27.33 -14.50 -0.82
N GLN A 328 -26.86 -13.66 0.10
CA GLN A 328 -26.62 -12.23 -0.09
C GLN A 328 -25.22 -11.86 0.41
N VAL A 329 -24.63 -10.85 -0.23
CA VAL A 329 -23.34 -10.29 0.18
C VAL A 329 -23.41 -8.77 0.30
N PHE A 330 -22.96 -8.29 1.44
CA PHE A 330 -22.74 -6.88 1.75
C PHE A 330 -21.26 -6.65 2.08
N PHE A 331 -20.68 -5.57 1.56
CA PHE A 331 -19.29 -5.23 1.81
C PHE A 331 -19.22 -3.89 2.55
N GLU A 332 -18.77 -3.93 3.80
CA GLU A 332 -18.55 -2.72 4.59
C GLU A 332 -17.16 -2.15 4.33
N ARG A 333 -17.12 -1.02 3.63
CA ARG A 333 -15.86 -0.38 3.21
C ARG A 333 -15.00 0.11 4.37
N LYS A 334 -15.63 0.53 5.48
CA LYS A 334 -14.91 1.13 6.61
C LYS A 334 -14.06 0.10 7.36
N THR A 335 -14.56 -1.11 7.49
CA THR A 335 -13.94 -2.21 8.25
C THR A 335 -13.35 -3.30 7.36
N LEU A 336 -13.51 -3.19 6.04
CA LEU A 336 -13.23 -4.23 5.06
C LEU A 336 -13.93 -5.58 5.33
N THR A 337 -15.12 -5.55 5.93
CA THR A 337 -15.85 -6.76 6.28
C THR A 337 -16.78 -7.20 5.15
N LEU A 338 -16.67 -8.47 4.77
CA LEU A 338 -17.61 -9.18 3.91
C LEU A 338 -18.65 -9.88 4.78
N TYR A 339 -19.87 -9.34 4.77
CA TYR A 339 -21.02 -9.98 5.38
C TYR A 339 -21.71 -10.85 4.33
N ILE A 340 -21.74 -12.14 4.59
CA ILE A 340 -22.35 -13.15 3.74
C ILE A 340 -23.48 -13.80 4.52
N THR A 341 -24.67 -13.79 3.95
CA THR A 341 -25.82 -14.55 4.47
C THR A 341 -26.16 -15.60 3.44
N ILE A 342 -26.22 -16.86 3.86
CA ILE A 342 -26.57 -17.99 3.01
C ILE A 342 -27.57 -18.88 3.78
N PRO A 343 -28.61 -19.43 3.12
CA PRO A 343 -29.54 -20.33 3.78
C PRO A 343 -28.81 -21.47 4.50
N GLN A 344 -29.23 -21.78 5.73
CA GLN A 344 -28.76 -22.97 6.43
C GLN A 344 -29.37 -24.20 5.74
N HIS A 345 -28.53 -25.17 5.40
CA HIS A 345 -29.02 -26.48 4.99
C HIS A 345 -29.19 -27.31 6.26
N ALA A 346 -30.34 -27.96 6.42
CA ALA A 346 -30.48 -29.04 7.39
C ALA A 346 -29.56 -30.17 6.90
N ASP A 347 -28.50 -30.45 7.65
CA ASP A 347 -27.76 -31.70 7.49
C ASP A 347 -28.70 -32.81 7.94
N ASN A 348 -29.29 -33.53 6.98
CA ASN A 348 -29.92 -34.81 7.27
C ASN A 348 -28.78 -35.78 7.63
N HIS A 349 -28.60 -36.00 8.93
CA HIS A 349 -27.72 -37.03 9.49
C HIS A 349 -28.07 -38.42 8.99
#